data_AF-A0AAV9FVA3-F1
#
_entry.id   AF-A0AAV9FVA3-F1
#
_cell.length_a   1.000
_cell.length_b   1.000
_cell.length_c   1.000
_cell.angle_alpha   90.00
_cell.angle_beta   90.00
_cell.angle_gamma   90.00
#
_symmetry.space_group_name_H-M   'P 1'
#
loop_
_entity.id
_entity.type
_entity.pdbx_description
1 polymer ?
#
loop_
_entity_poly.entity_id
_entity_poly.type
_entity_poly.pdbx_seq_one_letter_code
_entity_poly.pdbx_strand_id
1 'polypeptide(L)'
;MSCYWDPEEVLEIRGKARSGEIQCSGTNRNTTGPRFGERCGYEKWRNDQDNKEVQELLPVLSRRTVSSITLADLVALAELCLCRDNHAGQKHDLAGQWQRLLDNVEPVGETIHQPDNEPMSTATDTRQPRWSGFPVPPSTQLEINSRNPLTTSIGSIAAPGPRATRQQLRVVKTQEQTGMLNTMADLQLENEGLRAAEARLQAMAKDRSRVKERSDKEYKQMQQAISQLSSEKGHLDTLLQVAVQGRAEAEAKAKRRKQELSDKNGLIVDLRETIATQNVSLTSARAVCVAKDEDIKTLQQQLASVRSGLEQLGSELRGVKSQSELYRERMLATLQATERERDEARADLQEAMRTLSRLKLEQRLEGREMVTIPPPNGDRQSWLRRLGRWMTGRTSHVNSARPY
;
A
#
# COMPACT_ATOMS: atom_id res chain seq x y z
N MET A 1 -1.66 0.60 -24.44
CA MET A 1 -1.82 0.63 -22.95
C MET A 1 -1.73 -0.81 -22.48
N SER A 2 -0.73 -1.19 -21.69
CA SER A 2 -0.68 -2.56 -21.13
C SER A 2 -1.88 -2.73 -20.19
N CYS A 3 -2.88 -3.51 -20.60
CA CYS A 3 -3.97 -3.94 -19.73
C CYS A 3 -3.34 -4.71 -18.57
N TYR A 4 -3.16 -4.05 -17.42
CA TYR A 4 -2.72 -4.70 -16.20
C TYR A 4 -3.89 -5.56 -15.72
N TRP A 5 -3.68 -6.88 -15.73
CA TRP A 5 -4.56 -7.82 -15.06
C TRP A 5 -4.19 -7.77 -13.58
N ASP A 6 -5.04 -7.15 -12.75
CA ASP A 6 -4.87 -7.13 -11.29
C ASP A 6 -5.67 -8.28 -10.68
N PRO A 7 -5.03 -9.43 -10.36
CA PRO A 7 -5.74 -10.54 -9.76
C PRO A 7 -6.30 -10.20 -8.38
N GLU A 8 -5.80 -9.19 -7.66
CA GLU A 8 -6.37 -8.79 -6.37
C GLU A 8 -7.74 -8.11 -6.52
N GLU A 9 -7.94 -7.29 -7.56
CA GLU A 9 -9.26 -6.71 -7.89
C GLU A 9 -10.23 -7.75 -8.45
N VAL A 10 -9.75 -8.71 -9.24
CA VAL A 10 -10.60 -9.77 -9.82
C VAL A 10 -10.96 -10.84 -8.78
N LEU A 11 -10.08 -11.10 -7.80
CA LEU A 11 -10.27 -12.02 -6.68
C LEU A 11 -10.77 -11.33 -5.42
N GLU A 12 -11.56 -10.24 -5.52
CA GLU A 12 -12.32 -9.76 -4.37
C GLU A 12 -13.40 -10.82 -4.00
N ILE A 13 -13.01 -11.81 -3.19
CA ILE A 13 -13.88 -12.88 -2.69
C ILE A 13 -14.78 -12.27 -1.61
N ARG A 14 -15.76 -11.47 -2.01
CA ARG A 14 -16.76 -10.88 -1.12
C ARG A 14 -18.06 -11.69 -1.17
N GLY A 15 -18.55 -12.06 0.01
CA GLY A 15 -19.83 -12.74 0.18
C GLY A 15 -21.03 -11.79 -0.02
N LYS A 16 -21.31 -11.39 -1.28
CA LYS A 16 -22.59 -10.92 -1.88
C LYS A 16 -22.28 -10.17 -3.19
N ALA A 17 -22.81 -10.68 -4.30
CA ALA A 17 -22.30 -10.47 -5.67
C ALA A 17 -22.56 -9.10 -6.32
N ARG A 18 -21.61 -8.67 -7.18
CA ARG A 18 -21.80 -7.74 -8.33
C ARG A 18 -21.29 -8.40 -9.62
N SER A 19 -21.73 -7.92 -10.79
CA SER A 19 -21.35 -8.48 -12.09
C SER A 19 -19.94 -8.01 -12.49
N GLY A 20 -19.01 -8.94 -12.73
CA GLY A 20 -17.64 -8.63 -13.19
C GLY A 20 -16.50 -9.20 -12.34
N GLU A 21 -16.80 -9.85 -11.21
CA GLU A 21 -15.79 -10.36 -10.26
C GLU A 21 -15.70 -11.90 -10.28
N ILE A 22 -14.49 -12.45 -10.12
CA ILE A 22 -14.26 -13.89 -9.98
C ILE A 22 -14.55 -14.30 -8.52
N GLN A 23 -15.60 -15.10 -8.31
CA GLN A 23 -15.98 -15.57 -6.98
C GLN A 23 -15.48 -16.97 -6.69
N CYS A 24 -14.73 -17.12 -5.61
CA CYS A 24 -14.45 -18.42 -5.01
C CYS A 24 -15.61 -18.77 -4.06
N SER A 25 -16.64 -19.44 -4.61
CA SER A 25 -17.82 -19.83 -3.83
C SER A 25 -18.06 -21.34 -3.86
N GLY A 26 -17.61 -22.03 -2.81
CA GLY A 26 -18.08 -23.38 -2.50
C GLY A 26 -19.36 -23.29 -1.66
N THR A 27 -20.50 -23.71 -2.21
CA THR A 27 -21.69 -24.01 -1.38
C THR A 27 -21.77 -25.51 -1.16
N ASN A 28 -21.59 -25.92 0.09
CA ASN A 28 -21.74 -27.32 0.47
C ASN A 28 -23.23 -27.68 0.45
N ARG A 29 -23.70 -28.30 -0.64
CA ARG A 29 -25.14 -28.60 -0.86
C ARG A 29 -25.70 -29.67 0.09
N ASN A 30 -24.85 -30.39 0.84
CA ASN A 30 -25.26 -31.61 1.57
C ASN A 30 -25.23 -31.51 3.11
N THR A 31 -25.03 -30.34 3.71
CA THR A 31 -24.97 -30.21 5.18
C THR A 31 -26.18 -29.47 5.74
N THR A 32 -27.27 -30.19 5.98
CA THR A 32 -28.50 -29.73 6.68
C THR A 32 -28.33 -29.64 8.21
N GLY A 33 -27.13 -29.28 8.69
CA GLY A 33 -26.81 -29.19 10.12
C GLY A 33 -26.57 -27.74 10.58
N PRO A 34 -27.14 -27.30 11.73
CA PRO A 34 -27.13 -25.90 12.18
C PRO A 34 -25.78 -25.39 12.71
N ARG A 35 -24.65 -26.04 12.44
CA ARG A 35 -23.33 -25.64 12.99
C ARG A 35 -22.16 -25.52 12.01
N PHE A 36 -22.30 -25.84 10.72
CA PHE A 36 -21.17 -25.71 9.78
C PHE A 36 -21.64 -25.25 8.40
N GLY A 37 -21.91 -23.95 8.29
CA GLY A 37 -22.12 -23.23 7.02
C GLY A 37 -20.87 -22.45 6.62
N GLU A 38 -19.69 -23.04 6.81
CA GLU A 38 -18.43 -22.38 6.48
C GLU A 38 -18.21 -22.49 4.97
N ARG A 39 -18.42 -21.39 4.27
CA ARG A 39 -18.08 -21.25 2.85
C ARG A 39 -16.58 -21.52 2.71
N CYS A 40 -16.21 -22.39 1.78
CA CYS A 40 -14.81 -22.50 1.36
C CYS A 40 -14.35 -21.11 0.95
N GLY A 41 -13.39 -20.56 1.69
CA GLY A 41 -12.98 -19.17 1.58
C GLY A 41 -11.48 -19.05 1.82
N TYR A 42 -10.90 -18.04 1.18
CA TYR A 42 -9.47 -17.78 1.18
C TYR A 42 -8.87 -17.57 2.59
N GLU A 43 -9.69 -17.25 3.58
CA GLU A 43 -9.24 -17.01 4.96
C GLU A 43 -9.03 -18.29 5.80
N LYS A 44 -9.38 -19.48 5.28
CA LYS A 44 -9.35 -20.74 6.05
C LYS A 44 -8.41 -21.81 5.49
N TRP A 45 -7.24 -21.37 5.03
CA TRP A 45 -6.22 -22.27 4.54
C TRP A 45 -5.62 -22.99 5.74
N ARG A 46 -5.97 -24.27 5.89
CA ARG A 46 -5.61 -25.08 7.06
C ARG A 46 -4.11 -25.38 7.12
N ASN A 47 -3.39 -25.24 6.01
CA ASN A 47 -1.98 -25.61 5.89
C ASN A 47 -1.18 -24.49 5.20
N ASP A 48 -0.02 -24.15 5.77
CA ASP A 48 0.92 -23.14 5.23
C ASP A 48 1.38 -23.44 3.79
N GLN A 49 1.36 -24.72 3.40
CA GLN A 49 1.74 -25.18 2.08
C GLN A 49 0.80 -24.66 0.99
N ASP A 50 -0.51 -24.73 1.23
CA ASP A 50 -1.49 -24.23 0.28
C ASP A 50 -1.25 -22.70 0.13
N ASN A 51 -1.08 -21.96 1.24
CA ASN A 51 -0.94 -20.49 1.19
C ASN A 51 0.26 -20.07 0.35
N LYS A 52 1.34 -20.85 0.41
CA LYS A 52 2.53 -20.66 -0.40
C LYS A 52 2.27 -20.89 -1.88
N GLU A 53 1.50 -21.92 -2.24
CA GLU A 53 1.14 -22.20 -3.64
C GLU A 53 0.30 -21.05 -4.25
N VAL A 54 -0.61 -20.42 -3.49
CA VAL A 54 -1.32 -19.22 -3.97
C VAL A 54 -0.41 -18.01 -4.06
N GLN A 55 0.43 -17.76 -3.06
CA GLN A 55 1.38 -16.65 -3.08
C GLN A 55 2.38 -16.75 -4.23
N GLU A 56 2.65 -17.95 -4.73
CA GLU A 56 3.48 -18.17 -5.92
C GLU A 56 2.66 -18.05 -7.22
N LEU A 57 1.43 -18.55 -7.26
CA LEU A 57 0.61 -18.57 -8.48
C LEU A 57 0.06 -17.18 -8.85
N LEU A 58 -0.44 -16.40 -7.88
CA LEU A 58 -1.08 -15.10 -8.17
C LEU A 58 -0.13 -14.07 -8.80
N PRO A 59 1.13 -13.90 -8.33
CA PRO A 59 2.06 -12.96 -8.96
C PRO A 59 2.52 -13.41 -10.35
N VAL A 60 2.50 -14.72 -10.63
CA VAL A 60 2.82 -15.25 -11.96
C VAL A 60 1.68 -14.95 -12.93
N LEU A 61 0.43 -15.13 -12.50
CA LEU A 61 -0.73 -14.80 -13.32
C LEU A 61 -0.88 -13.28 -13.50
N SER A 62 -0.61 -12.44 -12.49
CA SER A 62 -0.69 -10.97 -12.57
C SER A 62 0.17 -10.36 -13.67
N ARG A 63 1.28 -11.03 -14.01
CA ARG A 63 2.25 -10.58 -15.01
C ARG A 63 1.95 -11.11 -16.42
N ARG A 64 1.00 -12.04 -16.55
CA ARG A 64 0.61 -12.65 -17.82
C ARG A 64 -0.48 -11.83 -18.49
N THR A 65 -0.46 -11.76 -19.82
CA THR A 65 -1.58 -11.19 -20.57
C THR A 65 -2.78 -12.14 -20.49
N VAL A 66 -4.00 -11.60 -20.54
CA VAL A 66 -5.27 -12.38 -20.52
C VAL A 66 -5.24 -13.54 -21.52
N SER A 67 -4.70 -13.30 -22.72
CA SER A 67 -4.54 -14.28 -23.80
C SER A 67 -3.54 -15.41 -23.53
N SER A 68 -2.67 -15.26 -22.53
CA SER A 68 -1.63 -16.22 -22.16
C SER A 68 -2.00 -17.08 -20.94
N ILE A 69 -3.16 -16.82 -20.32
CA ILE A 69 -3.68 -17.62 -19.22
C ILE A 69 -4.30 -18.90 -19.80
N THR A 70 -3.81 -20.06 -19.38
CA THR A 70 -4.29 -21.35 -19.86
C THR A 70 -5.41 -21.91 -18.97
N LEU A 71 -6.20 -22.85 -19.49
CA LEU A 71 -7.19 -23.57 -18.69
C LEU A 71 -6.55 -24.31 -17.50
N ALA A 72 -5.29 -24.78 -17.65
CA ALA A 72 -4.56 -25.43 -16.56
C ALA A 72 -4.27 -24.45 -15.42
N ASP A 73 -3.91 -23.20 -15.74
CA ASP A 73 -3.69 -22.14 -14.75
C ASP A 73 -4.99 -21.83 -13.98
N LEU A 74 -6.13 -21.79 -14.69
CA LEU A 74 -7.45 -21.57 -14.09
C LEU A 74 -7.91 -22.75 -13.23
N VAL A 75 -7.60 -23.99 -13.62
CA VAL A 75 -7.88 -25.19 -12.80
C VAL A 75 -7.04 -25.17 -11.53
N ALA A 76 -5.77 -24.80 -11.60
CA ALA A 76 -4.92 -24.65 -10.42
C ALA A 76 -5.47 -23.58 -9.47
N LEU A 77 -5.88 -22.43 -10.01
CA LEU A 77 -6.53 -21.38 -9.21
C LEU A 77 -7.88 -21.83 -8.62
N ALA A 78 -8.65 -22.64 -9.35
CA ALA A 78 -9.91 -23.18 -8.87
C ALA A 78 -9.71 -24.24 -7.77
N GLU A 79 -8.66 -25.05 -7.84
CA GLU A 79 -8.28 -26.00 -6.78
C GLU A 79 -7.93 -25.28 -5.47
N LEU A 80 -7.28 -24.13 -5.58
CA LEU A 80 -6.91 -23.27 -4.47
C LEU A 80 -8.13 -22.53 -3.87
N CYS A 81 -9.12 -22.22 -4.70
CA CYS A 81 -10.35 -21.54 -4.28
C CYS A 81 -11.45 -22.45 -3.74
N LEU A 82 -11.37 -23.75 -3.99
CA LEU A 82 -12.35 -24.74 -3.56
C LEU A 82 -11.76 -25.61 -2.45
N CYS A 83 -12.56 -26.00 -1.44
CA CYS A 83 -12.07 -26.98 -0.47
C CYS A 83 -11.73 -28.29 -1.20
N ARG A 84 -10.44 -28.66 -1.22
CA ARG A 84 -9.88 -29.83 -1.93
C ARG A 84 -10.67 -31.11 -1.66
N ASP A 85 -11.14 -31.28 -0.43
CA ASP A 85 -11.84 -32.48 0.03
C ASP A 85 -13.32 -32.58 -0.42
N ASN A 86 -14.01 -31.45 -0.63
CA ASN A 86 -15.46 -31.44 -0.88
C ASN A 86 -15.85 -31.04 -2.31
N HIS A 87 -14.93 -30.45 -3.08
CA HIS A 87 -15.26 -29.82 -4.36
C HIS A 87 -14.30 -30.22 -5.51
N ALA A 88 -13.58 -31.34 -5.37
CA ALA A 88 -12.64 -31.82 -6.39
C ALA A 88 -13.27 -32.00 -7.79
N GLY A 89 -14.58 -32.30 -7.86
CA GLY A 89 -15.31 -32.41 -9.12
C GLY A 89 -15.74 -31.08 -9.75
N GLN A 90 -15.76 -29.97 -9.00
CA GLN A 90 -16.28 -28.68 -9.45
C GLN A 90 -15.20 -27.73 -9.99
N LYS A 91 -13.92 -28.07 -9.81
CA LYS A 91 -12.79 -27.25 -10.25
C LYS A 91 -12.79 -27.00 -11.77
N HIS A 92 -13.14 -28.01 -12.57
CA HIS A 92 -13.17 -27.89 -14.03
C HIS A 92 -14.36 -27.04 -14.49
N ASP A 93 -15.50 -27.14 -13.80
CA ASP A 93 -16.66 -26.31 -14.09
C ASP A 93 -16.39 -24.82 -13.78
N LEU A 94 -15.73 -24.54 -12.64
CA LEU A 94 -15.35 -23.19 -12.23
C LEU A 94 -14.29 -22.61 -13.18
N ALA A 95 -13.25 -23.37 -13.49
CA ALA A 95 -12.23 -22.97 -14.47
C ALA A 95 -12.84 -22.71 -15.85
N GLY A 96 -13.81 -23.53 -16.29
CA GLY A 96 -14.54 -23.33 -17.54
C GLY A 96 -15.48 -22.12 -17.54
N GLN A 97 -15.95 -21.66 -16.37
CA GLN A 97 -16.68 -20.39 -16.24
C GLN A 97 -15.72 -19.21 -16.35
N TRP A 98 -14.56 -19.27 -15.70
CA TRP A 98 -13.54 -18.23 -15.80
C TRP A 98 -12.96 -18.11 -17.20
N GLN A 99 -12.71 -19.23 -17.88
CA GLN A 99 -12.25 -19.22 -19.27
C GLN A 99 -13.25 -18.49 -20.16
N ARG A 100 -14.56 -18.76 -20.00
CA ARG A 100 -15.61 -18.04 -20.74
C ARG A 100 -15.65 -16.54 -20.44
N LEU A 101 -15.30 -16.12 -19.22
CA LEU A 101 -15.18 -14.70 -18.90
C LEU A 101 -13.96 -14.10 -19.61
N LEU A 102 -12.80 -14.76 -19.59
CA LEU A 102 -11.61 -14.30 -20.30
C LEU A 102 -11.82 -14.24 -21.82
N ASP A 103 -12.53 -15.21 -22.39
CA ASP A 103 -12.85 -15.25 -23.82
C ASP A 103 -13.80 -14.10 -24.25
N ASN A 104 -14.65 -13.62 -23.33
CA ASN A 104 -15.57 -12.51 -23.55
C ASN A 104 -14.93 -11.13 -23.32
N VAL A 105 -13.72 -11.06 -22.75
CA VAL A 105 -12.94 -9.82 -22.73
C VAL A 105 -12.36 -9.65 -24.12
N GLU A 106 -13.15 -9.01 -25.01
CA GLU A 106 -12.65 -8.63 -26.33
C GLU A 106 -11.31 -7.91 -26.15
N PRO A 107 -10.24 -8.33 -26.85
CA PRO A 107 -9.01 -7.57 -26.85
C PRO A 107 -9.38 -6.20 -27.40
N VAL A 108 -9.37 -5.19 -26.53
CA VAL A 108 -9.54 -3.79 -26.93
C VAL A 108 -8.47 -3.53 -27.97
N GLY A 109 -8.87 -3.58 -29.24
CA GLY A 109 -7.97 -3.46 -30.35
C GLY A 109 -7.23 -2.15 -30.20
N GLU A 110 -5.91 -2.22 -30.05
CA GLU A 110 -5.05 -1.13 -30.45
C GLU A 110 -5.24 -0.95 -31.96
N THR A 111 -6.28 -0.22 -32.36
CA THR A 111 -6.27 0.56 -33.60
C THR A 111 -5.17 1.60 -33.42
N ILE A 112 -3.94 1.18 -33.72
CA ILE A 112 -2.82 2.08 -33.98
C ILE A 112 -3.23 2.88 -35.22
N HIS A 113 -3.80 4.06 -34.99
CA HIS A 113 -3.76 5.11 -35.99
C HIS A 113 -2.29 5.45 -36.20
N GLN A 114 -1.72 4.99 -37.32
CA GLN A 114 -0.50 5.54 -37.89
C GLN A 114 -0.68 7.05 -38.03
N PRO A 115 0.18 7.89 -37.42
CA PRO A 115 0.27 9.27 -37.80
C PRO A 115 1.02 9.32 -39.13
N ASP A 116 0.34 9.81 -40.17
CA ASP A 116 0.98 10.18 -41.43
C ASP A 116 2.11 11.17 -41.14
N ASN A 117 3.34 10.74 -41.44
CA ASN A 117 4.50 11.60 -41.50
C ASN A 117 4.45 12.36 -42.83
N GLU A 118 4.06 13.64 -42.79
CA GLU A 118 4.52 14.62 -43.77
C GLU A 118 5.42 15.67 -43.10
N PRO A 119 6.50 16.11 -43.78
CA PRO A 119 7.55 16.91 -43.16
C PRO A 119 7.15 18.38 -43.02
N MET A 120 7.41 18.93 -41.83
CA MET A 120 7.47 20.37 -41.56
C MET A 120 8.46 21.04 -42.53
N SER A 121 7.93 21.81 -43.47
CA SER A 121 8.68 22.87 -44.15
C SER A 121 8.41 24.18 -43.43
N THR A 122 9.48 24.76 -42.91
CA THR A 122 9.50 26.07 -42.27
C THR A 122 9.28 27.21 -43.27
N ALA A 123 8.61 28.23 -42.76
CA ALA A 123 8.83 29.65 -43.01
C ALA A 123 7.93 30.39 -44.04
N THR A 124 7.47 31.52 -43.49
CA THR A 124 7.25 32.83 -44.11
C THR A 124 5.90 33.13 -44.73
N ASP A 125 5.27 34.11 -44.07
CA ASP A 125 4.68 35.31 -44.66
C ASP A 125 3.24 35.24 -45.17
N THR A 126 2.64 36.43 -45.14
CA THR A 126 1.50 36.88 -45.95
C THR A 126 0.14 36.95 -45.25
N ARG A 127 -0.11 38.17 -44.76
CA ARG A 127 -1.30 39.03 -44.98
C ARG A 127 -2.71 38.54 -44.60
N GLN A 128 -3.40 39.48 -43.96
CA GLN A 128 -4.86 39.58 -43.77
C GLN A 128 -5.71 39.16 -44.98
N PRO A 129 -6.92 38.62 -44.76
CA PRO A 129 -8.00 38.74 -45.72
C PRO A 129 -8.91 39.92 -45.36
N ARG A 130 -8.79 40.97 -46.19
CA ARG A 130 -9.78 42.02 -46.39
C ARG A 130 -10.96 41.39 -47.13
N TRP A 131 -12.08 41.17 -46.45
CA TRP A 131 -13.31 40.74 -47.11
C TRP A 131 -13.94 41.93 -47.85
N SER A 132 -13.83 41.90 -49.17
CA SER A 132 -14.55 42.78 -50.09
C SER A 132 -15.32 41.92 -51.09
N GLY A 133 -16.61 42.23 -51.26
CA GLY A 133 -17.34 41.93 -52.50
C GLY A 133 -18.34 40.79 -52.44
N PHE A 134 -19.61 41.13 -52.20
CA PHE A 134 -20.72 40.43 -52.85
C PHE A 134 -21.31 41.40 -53.89
N PRO A 135 -21.32 41.05 -55.19
CA PRO A 135 -22.04 41.83 -56.18
C PRO A 135 -23.54 41.51 -56.12
N VAL A 136 -24.33 42.56 -55.98
CA VAL A 136 -25.78 42.57 -56.20
C VAL A 136 -26.05 42.27 -57.69
N PRO A 137 -27.00 41.40 -58.05
CA PRO A 137 -27.33 41.15 -59.46
C PRO A 137 -28.01 42.39 -60.08
N PRO A 138 -27.74 42.72 -61.35
CA PRO A 138 -28.35 43.88 -62.00
C PRO A 138 -29.82 43.61 -62.33
N SER A 139 -30.65 44.59 -61.97
CA SER A 139 -32.02 44.74 -62.45
C SER A 139 -32.04 44.77 -63.98
N THR A 140 -32.70 43.78 -64.59
CA THR A 140 -33.15 43.82 -65.98
C THR A 140 -34.09 45.00 -66.18
N GLN A 141 -33.57 46.13 -66.67
CA GLN A 141 -34.38 47.14 -67.34
C GLN A 141 -34.66 46.65 -68.76
N LEU A 142 -35.93 46.41 -69.04
CA LEU A 142 -36.46 46.21 -70.38
C LEU A 142 -36.39 47.56 -71.13
N GLU A 143 -35.35 47.73 -71.96
CA GLU A 143 -35.35 48.71 -73.05
C GLU A 143 -36.37 48.28 -74.11
N ILE A 144 -37.50 48.98 -74.17
CA ILE A 144 -38.45 48.88 -75.27
C ILE A 144 -37.86 49.65 -76.45
N ASN A 145 -37.07 48.95 -77.27
CA ASN A 145 -36.73 49.38 -78.62
C ASN A 145 -37.97 49.20 -79.52
N SER A 146 -38.67 50.30 -79.82
CA SER A 146 -39.66 50.34 -80.90
C SER A 146 -39.13 51.24 -82.02
N ARG A 147 -38.60 50.61 -83.07
CA ARG A 147 -38.43 51.21 -84.40
C ARG A 147 -39.37 50.47 -85.36
N ASN A 148 -40.41 51.19 -85.77
CA ASN A 148 -41.04 51.32 -87.11
C ASN A 148 -40.52 50.38 -88.21
N PRO A 149 -41.35 49.97 -89.21
CA PRO A 149 -42.09 50.92 -90.06
C PRO A 149 -43.38 50.42 -90.73
N LEU A 150 -44.10 51.33 -91.42
CA LEU A 150 -44.84 51.19 -92.70
C LEU A 150 -45.97 52.25 -92.72
N THR A 151 -45.76 53.40 -93.39
CA THR A 151 -46.11 53.69 -94.80
C THR A 151 -47.60 53.73 -95.12
N THR A 152 -48.16 54.94 -95.23
CA THR A 152 -49.15 55.35 -96.25
C THR A 152 -49.27 56.88 -96.14
N SER A 153 -48.59 57.71 -96.95
CA SER A 153 -48.89 58.03 -98.36
C SER A 153 -50.40 58.17 -98.62
N ILE A 154 -50.95 59.35 -98.36
CA ILE A 154 -52.19 59.79 -99.01
C ILE A 154 -51.82 61.02 -99.83
N GLY A 155 -51.79 60.80 -101.14
CA GLY A 155 -51.56 61.82 -102.15
C GLY A 155 -52.78 62.71 -102.39
N SER A 156 -52.48 63.84 -103.00
CA SER A 156 -53.36 64.77 -103.68
C SER A 156 -54.57 64.12 -104.35
N ILE A 157 -55.74 64.74 -104.17
CA ILE A 157 -56.81 64.67 -105.16
C ILE A 157 -57.14 66.10 -105.58
N ALA A 158 -56.78 66.37 -106.83
CA ALA A 158 -57.20 67.51 -107.61
C ALA A 158 -58.71 67.47 -107.87
N ALA A 159 -59.32 68.65 -107.95
CA ALA A 159 -60.62 68.80 -108.59
C ALA A 159 -60.53 68.44 -110.09
N PRO A 160 -61.55 67.73 -110.61
CA PRO A 160 -62.24 68.26 -111.78
C PRO A 160 -63.76 68.22 -111.60
N GLY A 161 -64.41 69.22 -112.21
CA GLY A 161 -65.86 69.30 -112.33
C GLY A 161 -66.45 68.27 -113.32
N PRO A 162 -67.66 68.52 -113.83
CA PRO A 162 -68.84 67.79 -113.44
C PRO A 162 -69.30 66.79 -114.51
N ARG A 163 -70.21 65.89 -114.10
CA ARG A 163 -70.96 64.89 -114.90
C ARG A 163 -70.31 63.50 -114.96
N ALA A 164 -70.64 62.66 -113.97
CA ALA A 164 -71.15 61.31 -114.23
C ALA A 164 -71.72 60.66 -112.96
N THR A 165 -73.05 60.52 -112.96
CA THR A 165 -73.82 59.36 -112.45
C THR A 165 -73.72 58.94 -110.97
N ARG A 166 -74.90 58.94 -110.33
CA ARG A 166 -75.31 58.37 -109.03
C ARG A 166 -74.73 56.99 -108.65
N GLN A 167 -74.07 56.30 -109.58
CA GLN A 167 -73.50 54.96 -109.45
C GLN A 167 -72.08 54.96 -108.84
N GLN A 168 -71.23 55.95 -109.15
CA GLN A 168 -69.90 56.08 -108.54
C GLN A 168 -69.97 56.51 -107.06
N LEU A 169 -70.95 57.34 -106.70
CA LEU A 169 -71.22 57.71 -105.30
C LEU A 169 -71.68 56.51 -104.45
N ARG A 170 -72.35 55.53 -105.07
CA ARG A 170 -72.72 54.27 -104.38
C ARG A 170 -71.50 53.40 -104.12
N VAL A 171 -70.56 53.30 -105.08
CA VAL A 171 -69.33 52.53 -104.94
C VAL A 171 -68.44 53.11 -103.84
N VAL A 172 -68.22 54.43 -103.81
CA VAL A 172 -67.45 55.10 -102.74
C VAL A 172 -68.12 54.90 -101.38
N LYS A 173 -69.45 55.05 -101.29
CA LYS A 173 -70.20 54.85 -100.05
C LYS A 173 -70.20 53.40 -99.56
N THR A 174 -70.28 52.42 -100.47
CA THR A 174 -70.14 51.00 -100.11
C THR A 174 -68.72 50.67 -99.69
N GLN A 175 -67.71 51.29 -100.31
CA GLN A 175 -66.29 51.10 -100.01
C GLN A 175 -65.94 51.68 -98.62
N GLU A 176 -66.49 52.85 -98.30
CA GLU A 176 -66.47 53.45 -96.94
C GLU A 176 -67.19 52.57 -95.91
N GLN A 177 -68.36 51.99 -96.25
CA GLN A 177 -69.06 51.05 -95.37
C GLN A 177 -68.27 49.76 -95.10
N THR A 178 -67.66 49.16 -96.12
CA THR A 178 -66.76 48.01 -95.93
C THR A 178 -65.50 48.38 -95.16
N GLY A 179 -64.93 49.58 -95.39
CA GLY A 179 -63.81 50.09 -94.61
C GLY A 179 -64.17 50.21 -93.12
N MET A 180 -65.38 50.69 -92.83
CA MET A 180 -65.90 50.82 -91.46
C MET A 180 -66.19 49.46 -90.79
N LEU A 181 -66.67 48.47 -91.56
CA LEU A 181 -66.87 47.11 -91.06
C LEU A 181 -65.53 46.40 -90.79
N ASN A 182 -64.53 46.61 -91.66
CA ASN A 182 -63.18 46.08 -91.45
C ASN A 182 -62.53 46.72 -90.24
N THR A 183 -62.64 48.04 -90.05
CA THR A 183 -62.13 48.69 -88.83
C THR A 183 -62.86 48.24 -87.57
N MET A 184 -64.18 47.98 -87.62
CA MET A 184 -64.89 47.39 -86.49
C MET A 184 -64.43 45.96 -86.18
N ALA A 185 -64.16 45.14 -87.21
CA ALA A 185 -63.63 43.79 -87.03
C ALA A 185 -62.20 43.81 -86.46
N ASP A 186 -61.34 44.71 -86.96
CA ASP A 186 -59.99 44.91 -86.44
C ASP A 186 -60.02 45.39 -84.97
N LEU A 187 -60.91 46.33 -84.64
CA LEU A 187 -61.11 46.81 -83.26
C LEU A 187 -61.68 45.72 -82.35
N GLN A 188 -62.54 44.82 -82.85
CA GLN A 188 -63.03 43.67 -82.09
C GLN A 188 -61.90 42.68 -81.79
N LEU A 189 -61.08 42.36 -82.79
CA LEU A 189 -59.91 41.50 -82.64
C LEU A 189 -58.89 42.10 -81.66
N GLU A 190 -58.66 43.42 -81.73
CA GLU A 190 -57.80 44.15 -80.80
C GLU A 190 -58.39 44.12 -79.37
N ASN A 191 -59.70 44.27 -79.22
CA ASN A 191 -60.38 44.14 -77.92
C ASN A 191 -60.20 42.74 -77.31
N GLU A 192 -60.33 41.70 -78.12
CA GLU A 192 -60.08 40.31 -77.70
C GLU A 192 -58.62 40.10 -77.30
N GLY A 193 -57.68 40.66 -78.07
CA GLY A 193 -56.26 40.69 -77.73
C GLY A 193 -55.97 41.37 -76.40
N LEU A 194 -56.61 42.52 -76.14
CA LEU A 194 -56.51 43.25 -74.86
C LEU A 194 -57.08 42.45 -73.69
N ARG A 195 -58.25 41.80 -73.85
CA ARG A 195 -58.81 40.92 -72.81
C ARG A 195 -57.90 39.72 -72.52
N ALA A 196 -57.30 39.12 -73.55
CA ALA A 196 -56.34 38.04 -73.37
C ALA A 196 -55.07 38.52 -72.65
N ALA A 197 -54.58 39.72 -72.96
CA ALA A 197 -53.46 40.34 -72.26
C ALA A 197 -53.79 40.65 -70.79
N GLU A 198 -55.00 41.16 -70.51
CA GLU A 198 -55.47 41.42 -69.15
C GLU A 198 -55.56 40.12 -68.33
N ALA A 199 -56.11 39.04 -68.91
CA ALA A 199 -56.14 37.72 -68.25
C ALA A 199 -54.74 37.18 -67.94
N ARG A 200 -53.77 37.39 -68.84
CA ARG A 200 -52.36 37.03 -68.61
C ARG A 200 -51.74 37.86 -67.48
N LEU A 201 -52.01 39.16 -67.42
CA LEU A 201 -51.54 40.03 -66.33
C LEU A 201 -52.13 39.61 -64.99
N GLN A 202 -53.42 39.25 -64.94
CA GLN A 202 -54.06 38.74 -63.72
C GLN A 202 -53.46 37.40 -63.28
N ALA A 203 -53.16 36.48 -64.21
CA ALA A 203 -52.48 35.22 -63.90
C ALA A 203 -51.09 35.44 -63.31
N MET A 204 -50.29 36.33 -63.93
CA MET A 204 -48.96 36.69 -63.41
C MET A 204 -49.03 37.37 -62.04
N ALA A 205 -50.04 38.22 -61.79
CA ALA A 205 -50.24 38.84 -60.48
C ALA A 205 -50.55 37.78 -59.40
N LYS A 206 -51.39 36.79 -59.73
CA LYS A 206 -51.71 35.66 -58.84
C LYS A 206 -50.48 34.79 -58.56
N ASP A 207 -49.68 34.49 -59.57
CA ASP A 207 -48.45 33.72 -59.39
C ASP A 207 -47.40 34.49 -58.59
N ARG A 208 -47.25 35.81 -58.82
CA ARG A 208 -46.40 36.67 -57.99
C ARG A 208 -46.84 36.65 -56.52
N SER A 209 -48.14 36.68 -56.25
CA SER A 209 -48.66 36.56 -54.88
C SER A 209 -48.34 35.20 -54.25
N ARG A 210 -48.44 34.10 -55.02
CA ARG A 210 -48.09 32.75 -54.54
C ARG A 210 -46.60 32.58 -54.28
N VAL A 211 -45.75 33.16 -55.13
CA VAL A 211 -44.30 33.17 -54.94
C VAL A 211 -43.94 33.96 -53.68
N LYS A 212 -44.56 35.14 -53.49
CA LYS A 212 -44.36 35.94 -52.27
C LYS A 212 -44.78 35.17 -51.01
N GLU A 213 -45.91 34.47 -51.03
CA GLU A 213 -46.36 33.68 -49.89
C GLU A 213 -45.39 32.52 -49.58
N ARG A 214 -44.84 31.87 -50.61
CA ARG A 214 -43.80 30.83 -50.44
C ARG A 214 -42.51 31.41 -49.87
N SER A 215 -42.01 32.53 -50.40
CA SER A 215 -40.81 33.18 -49.88
C SER A 215 -41.00 33.64 -48.44
N ASP A 216 -42.18 34.16 -48.08
CA ASP A 216 -42.47 34.59 -46.71
C ASP A 216 -42.55 33.39 -45.75
N LYS A 217 -43.05 32.24 -46.20
CA LYS A 217 -43.04 30.98 -45.44
C LYS A 217 -41.62 30.45 -45.23
N GLU A 218 -40.81 30.41 -46.29
CA GLU A 218 -39.40 29.99 -46.23
C GLU A 218 -38.59 30.91 -45.32
N TYR A 219 -38.80 32.23 -45.40
CA TYR A 219 -38.14 33.19 -44.53
C TYR A 219 -38.49 32.99 -43.05
N LYS A 220 -39.78 32.74 -42.74
CA LYS A 220 -40.21 32.41 -41.38
C LYS A 220 -39.60 31.10 -40.88
N GLN A 221 -39.51 30.08 -41.71
CA GLN A 221 -38.85 28.81 -41.37
C GLN A 221 -37.35 29.02 -41.10
N MET A 222 -36.66 29.80 -41.93
CA MET A 222 -35.25 30.14 -41.70
C MET A 222 -35.06 30.93 -40.39
N GLN A 223 -35.92 31.90 -40.09
CA GLN A 223 -35.84 32.63 -38.82
C GLN A 223 -36.05 31.73 -37.58
N GLN A 224 -36.96 30.76 -37.67
CA GLN A 224 -37.16 29.77 -36.63
C GLN A 224 -35.93 28.88 -36.45
N ALA A 225 -35.34 28.40 -37.54
CA ALA A 225 -34.10 27.60 -37.50
C ALA A 225 -32.92 28.39 -36.91
N ILE A 226 -32.77 29.67 -37.27
CA ILE A 226 -31.73 30.55 -36.69
C ILE A 226 -31.93 30.71 -35.18
N SER A 227 -33.18 30.86 -34.74
CA SER A 227 -33.51 31.01 -33.31
C SER A 227 -33.23 29.71 -32.53
N GLN A 228 -33.53 28.54 -33.11
CA GLN A 228 -33.20 27.23 -32.54
C GLN A 228 -31.68 27.04 -32.42
N LEU A 229 -30.93 27.28 -33.50
CA LEU A 229 -29.46 27.18 -33.49
C LEU A 229 -28.82 28.16 -32.50
N SER A 230 -29.38 29.37 -32.34
CA SER A 230 -28.90 30.32 -31.35
C SER A 230 -29.13 29.83 -29.91
N SER A 231 -30.24 29.12 -29.66
CA SER A 231 -30.52 28.55 -28.34
C SER A 231 -29.63 27.34 -28.03
N GLU A 232 -29.39 26.48 -29.03
CA GLU A 232 -28.46 25.35 -28.92
C GLU A 232 -27.03 25.81 -28.69
N LYS A 233 -26.60 26.87 -29.39
CA LYS A 233 -25.30 27.50 -29.15
C LYS A 233 -25.17 27.96 -27.69
N GLY A 234 -26.18 28.64 -27.14
CA GLY A 234 -26.16 29.06 -25.73
C GLY A 234 -26.09 27.89 -24.75
N HIS A 235 -26.76 26.77 -25.06
CA HIS A 235 -26.66 25.56 -24.27
C HIS A 235 -25.25 24.94 -24.32
N LEU A 236 -24.65 24.86 -25.52
CA LEU A 236 -23.29 24.37 -25.70
C LEU A 236 -22.25 25.26 -25.00
N ASP A 237 -22.41 26.58 -25.05
CA ASP A 237 -21.53 27.51 -24.32
C ASP A 237 -21.60 27.29 -22.80
N THR A 238 -22.81 26.99 -22.28
CA THR A 238 -23.01 26.65 -20.86
C THR A 238 -22.32 25.32 -20.50
N LEU A 239 -22.46 24.29 -21.34
CA LEU A 239 -21.79 23.00 -21.13
C LEU A 239 -20.27 23.13 -21.20
N LEU A 240 -19.76 23.93 -22.13
CA LEU A 240 -18.34 24.23 -22.23
C LEU A 240 -17.82 24.89 -20.95
N GLN A 241 -18.57 25.86 -20.40
CA GLN A 241 -18.19 26.54 -19.16
C GLN A 241 -18.16 25.58 -17.97
N VAL A 242 -19.15 24.69 -17.84
CA VAL A 242 -19.18 23.65 -16.80
C VAL A 242 -17.99 22.69 -16.95
N ALA A 243 -17.66 22.27 -18.18
CA ALA A 243 -16.52 21.40 -18.45
C ALA A 243 -15.18 22.08 -18.10
N VAL A 244 -15.01 23.36 -18.43
CA VAL A 244 -13.82 24.15 -18.06
C VAL A 244 -13.69 24.27 -16.55
N GLN A 245 -14.79 24.54 -15.84
CA GLN A 245 -14.78 24.61 -14.38
C GLN A 245 -14.44 23.25 -13.75
N GLY A 246 -15.06 22.16 -14.22
CA GLY A 246 -14.76 20.80 -13.77
C GLY A 246 -13.30 20.41 -13.98
N ARG A 247 -12.69 20.82 -15.10
CA ARG A 247 -11.25 20.62 -15.35
C ARG A 247 -10.38 21.39 -14.36
N ALA A 248 -10.71 22.65 -14.07
CA ALA A 248 -9.96 23.46 -13.09
C ALA A 248 -10.04 22.87 -11.67
N GLU A 249 -11.22 22.40 -11.27
CA GLU A 249 -11.42 21.73 -9.97
C GLU A 249 -10.65 20.41 -9.88
N ALA A 250 -10.66 19.61 -10.94
CA ALA A 250 -9.89 18.37 -11.02
C ALA A 250 -8.38 18.62 -10.94
N GLU A 251 -7.87 19.65 -11.62
CA GLU A 251 -6.46 20.04 -11.56
C GLU A 251 -6.07 20.54 -10.16
N ALA A 252 -6.92 21.34 -9.51
CA ALA A 252 -6.71 21.78 -8.13
C ALA A 252 -6.67 20.59 -7.16
N LYS A 253 -7.57 19.62 -7.31
CA LYS A 253 -7.58 18.39 -6.52
C LYS A 253 -6.33 17.54 -6.75
N ALA A 254 -5.87 17.44 -7.99
CA ALA A 254 -4.62 16.74 -8.33
C ALA A 254 -3.39 17.42 -7.68
N LYS A 255 -3.32 18.76 -7.71
CA LYS A 255 -2.25 19.52 -7.05
C LYS A 255 -2.24 19.30 -5.53
N ARG A 256 -3.40 19.31 -4.88
CA ARG A 256 -3.52 19.01 -3.43
C ARG A 256 -3.04 17.59 -3.10
N ARG A 257 -3.47 16.59 -3.87
CA ARG A 257 -3.00 15.19 -3.69
C ARG A 257 -1.50 15.05 -3.90
N LYS A 258 -0.93 15.75 -4.89
CA LYS A 258 0.52 15.75 -5.12
C LYS A 258 1.28 16.35 -3.93
N GLN A 259 0.77 17.43 -3.34
CA GLN A 259 1.37 18.01 -2.13
C GLN A 259 1.27 17.04 -0.94
N GLU A 260 0.10 16.45 -0.70
CA GLU A 260 -0.09 15.47 0.38
C GLU A 260 0.85 14.26 0.24
N LEU A 261 1.07 13.76 -0.98
CA LEU A 261 2.04 12.71 -1.24
C LEU A 261 3.49 13.17 -0.98
N SER A 262 3.82 14.42 -1.32
CA SER A 262 5.13 15.00 -1.00
C SER A 262 5.36 15.07 0.50
N ASP A 263 4.36 15.52 1.27
CA ASP A 263 4.43 15.66 2.72
C ASP A 263 4.57 14.26 3.38
N LYS A 264 3.78 13.27 2.93
CA LYS A 264 3.90 11.88 3.38
C LYS A 264 5.26 11.26 3.05
N ASN A 265 5.82 11.56 1.87
CA ASN A 265 7.17 11.11 1.51
C ASN A 265 8.24 11.74 2.42
N GLY A 266 8.07 13.01 2.80
CA GLY A 266 8.90 13.65 3.81
C GLY A 266 8.88 12.89 5.14
N LEU A 267 7.70 12.59 5.67
CA LEU A 267 7.54 11.80 6.89
C LEU A 267 8.19 10.41 6.81
N ILE A 268 8.12 9.75 5.64
CA ILE A 268 8.78 8.45 5.44
C ILE A 268 10.30 8.58 5.54
N VAL A 269 10.89 9.67 5.05
CA VAL A 269 12.33 9.93 5.15
C VAL A 269 12.73 10.14 6.62
N ASP A 270 11.98 10.97 7.36
CA ASP A 270 12.25 11.24 8.79
C ASP A 270 12.13 9.97 9.65
N LEU A 271 11.12 9.13 9.35
CA LEU A 271 10.97 7.83 10.02
C LEU A 271 12.12 6.88 9.72
N ARG A 272 12.65 6.87 8.49
CA ARG A 272 13.82 6.05 8.13
C ARG A 272 15.07 6.50 8.88
N GLU A 273 15.28 7.80 9.03
CA GLU A 273 16.39 8.34 9.81
C GLU A 273 16.26 7.99 11.30
N THR A 274 15.04 8.07 11.85
CA THR A 274 14.76 7.65 13.23
C THR A 274 15.03 6.16 13.44
N ILE A 275 14.61 5.30 12.50
CA ILE A 275 14.90 3.86 12.57
C ILE A 275 16.41 3.61 12.48
N ALA A 276 17.13 4.34 11.62
CA ALA A 276 18.59 4.20 11.50
C ALA A 276 19.30 4.57 12.82
N THR A 277 18.93 5.68 13.46
CA THR A 277 19.50 6.10 14.75
C THR A 277 19.18 5.12 15.89
N GLN A 278 17.97 4.57 15.91
CA GLN A 278 17.58 3.52 16.86
C GLN A 278 18.37 2.23 16.66
N ASN A 279 18.62 1.81 15.41
CA ASN A 279 19.42 0.62 15.12
C ASN A 279 20.88 0.76 15.58
N VAL A 280 21.46 1.95 15.45
CA VAL A 280 22.80 2.25 15.99
C VAL A 280 22.80 2.12 17.52
N SER A 281 21.80 2.70 18.18
CA SER A 281 21.63 2.62 19.64
C SER A 281 21.46 1.16 20.11
N LEU A 282 20.65 0.36 19.41
CA LEU A 282 20.47 -1.06 19.70
C LEU A 282 21.75 -1.87 19.51
N THR A 283 22.53 -1.57 18.47
CA THR A 283 23.81 -2.24 18.21
C THR A 283 24.82 -1.93 19.32
N SER A 284 24.88 -0.66 19.76
CA SER A 284 25.69 -0.24 20.90
C SER A 284 25.26 -0.94 22.19
N ALA A 285 23.96 -0.98 22.49
CA ALA A 285 23.43 -1.67 23.68
C ALA A 285 23.76 -3.18 23.66
N ARG A 286 23.64 -3.84 22.51
CA ARG A 286 24.04 -5.25 22.34
C ARG A 286 25.53 -5.46 22.63
N ALA A 287 26.40 -4.59 22.15
CA ALA A 287 27.84 -4.67 22.43
C ALA A 287 28.13 -4.55 23.93
N VAL A 288 27.43 -3.66 24.65
CA VAL A 288 27.54 -3.53 26.11
C VAL A 288 27.07 -4.80 26.82
N CYS A 289 25.95 -5.39 26.41
CA CYS A 289 25.47 -6.66 26.98
C CYS A 289 26.50 -7.78 26.80
N VAL A 290 27.07 -7.93 25.61
CA VAL A 290 28.11 -8.93 25.34
C VAL A 290 29.34 -8.71 26.23
N ALA A 291 29.79 -7.46 26.38
CA ALA A 291 30.90 -7.14 27.28
C ALA A 291 30.58 -7.52 28.74
N LYS A 292 29.35 -7.26 29.19
CA LYS A 292 28.89 -7.62 30.54
C LYS A 292 28.77 -9.13 30.75
N ASP A 293 28.38 -9.88 29.73
CA ASP A 293 28.34 -11.35 29.80
C ASP A 293 29.76 -11.93 29.95
N GLU A 294 30.76 -11.36 29.27
CA GLU A 294 32.17 -11.76 29.45
C GLU A 294 32.72 -11.38 30.83
N ASP A 295 32.35 -10.20 31.37
CA ASP A 295 32.66 -9.83 32.76
C ASP A 295 32.07 -10.86 33.74
N ILE A 296 30.81 -11.27 33.55
CA ILE A 296 30.13 -12.27 34.39
C ILE A 296 30.84 -13.62 34.32
N LYS A 297 31.22 -14.09 33.12
CA LYS A 297 31.99 -15.35 32.97
C LYS A 297 33.31 -15.28 33.72
N THR A 298 34.02 -14.16 33.62
CA THR A 298 35.29 -13.94 34.34
C THR A 298 35.09 -13.99 35.85
N LEU A 299 34.06 -13.32 36.36
CA LEU A 299 33.72 -13.35 37.79
C LEU A 299 33.32 -14.76 38.26
N GLN A 300 32.59 -15.53 37.45
CA GLN A 300 32.24 -16.92 37.75
C GLN A 300 33.49 -17.82 37.84
N GLN A 301 34.46 -17.64 36.94
CA GLN A 301 35.74 -18.36 36.98
C GLN A 301 36.54 -18.00 38.25
N GLN A 302 36.61 -16.71 38.60
CA GLN A 302 37.27 -16.27 39.83
C GLN A 302 36.60 -16.87 41.07
N LEU A 303 35.26 -16.90 41.11
CA LEU A 303 34.50 -17.48 42.22
C LEU A 303 34.72 -18.99 42.34
N ALA A 304 34.82 -19.71 41.22
CA ALA A 304 35.17 -21.13 41.20
C ALA A 304 36.59 -21.38 41.77
N SER A 305 37.56 -20.55 41.37
CA SER A 305 38.93 -20.60 41.90
C SER A 305 38.95 -20.37 43.42
N VAL A 306 38.28 -19.32 43.91
CA VAL A 306 38.17 -19.04 45.35
C VAL A 306 37.53 -20.21 46.12
N ARG A 307 36.46 -20.81 45.58
CA ARG A 307 35.83 -21.99 46.19
C ARG A 307 36.80 -23.17 46.31
N SER A 308 37.55 -23.45 45.24
CA SER A 308 38.56 -24.52 45.26
C SER A 308 39.66 -24.26 46.30
N GLY A 309 40.10 -23.01 46.45
CA GLY A 309 41.07 -22.61 47.46
C GLY A 309 40.54 -22.78 48.88
N LEU A 310 39.27 -22.44 49.13
CA LEU A 310 38.62 -22.66 50.42
C LEU A 310 38.46 -24.14 50.76
N GLU A 311 38.15 -24.99 49.77
CA GLU A 311 38.08 -26.44 49.95
C GLU A 311 39.45 -27.04 50.31
N GLN A 312 40.52 -26.57 49.64
CA GLN A 312 41.89 -26.96 49.94
C GLN A 312 42.27 -26.55 51.37
N LEU A 313 42.09 -25.27 51.74
CA LEU A 313 42.34 -24.79 53.10
C LEU A 313 41.53 -25.56 54.16
N GLY A 314 40.28 -25.89 53.84
CA GLY A 314 39.44 -26.73 54.70
C GLY A 314 40.01 -28.14 54.89
N SER A 315 40.63 -28.72 53.85
CA SER A 315 41.30 -30.03 53.94
C SER A 315 42.59 -29.97 54.77
N GLU A 316 43.39 -28.92 54.59
CA GLU A 316 44.61 -28.69 55.37
C GLU A 316 44.28 -28.49 56.84
N LEU A 317 43.25 -27.70 57.16
CA LEU A 317 42.80 -27.48 58.53
C LEU A 317 42.33 -28.78 59.20
N ARG A 318 41.60 -29.65 58.48
CA ARG A 318 41.24 -30.99 58.97
C ARG A 318 42.47 -31.85 59.23
N GLY A 319 43.47 -31.79 58.33
CA GLY A 319 44.76 -32.46 58.50
C GLY A 319 45.46 -32.00 59.78
N VAL A 320 45.64 -30.70 59.96
CA VAL A 320 46.27 -30.11 61.17
C VAL A 320 45.48 -30.48 62.43
N LYS A 321 44.15 -30.46 62.38
CA LYS A 321 43.31 -30.88 63.52
C LYS A 321 43.56 -32.34 63.88
N SER A 322 43.59 -33.24 62.91
CA SER A 322 43.87 -34.66 63.14
C SER A 322 45.26 -34.89 63.71
N GLN A 323 46.28 -34.16 63.23
CA GLN A 323 47.63 -34.21 63.79
C GLN A 323 47.66 -33.73 65.24
N SER A 324 46.96 -32.62 65.55
CA SER A 324 46.85 -32.10 66.91
C SER A 324 46.18 -33.09 67.86
N GLU A 325 45.12 -33.76 67.41
CA GLU A 325 44.44 -34.83 68.17
C GLU A 325 45.38 -36.02 68.42
N LEU A 326 46.13 -36.48 67.41
CA LEU A 326 47.14 -37.53 67.58
C LEU A 326 48.26 -37.13 68.56
N TYR A 327 48.74 -35.89 68.49
CA TYR A 327 49.73 -35.38 69.46
C TYR A 327 49.16 -35.34 70.88
N ARG A 328 47.90 -34.90 71.04
CA ARG A 328 47.21 -34.89 72.32
C ARG A 328 47.07 -36.30 72.88
N GLU A 329 46.63 -37.26 72.08
CA GLU A 329 46.52 -38.67 72.48
C GLU A 329 47.88 -39.25 72.88
N ARG A 330 48.92 -38.98 72.09
CA ARG A 330 50.30 -39.41 72.40
C ARG A 330 50.79 -38.81 73.71
N MET A 331 50.55 -37.53 73.96
CA MET A 331 50.90 -36.90 75.24
C MET A 331 50.15 -37.53 76.42
N LEU A 332 48.85 -37.80 76.26
CA LEU A 332 48.06 -38.47 77.31
C LEU A 332 48.57 -39.89 77.58
N ALA A 333 48.94 -40.65 76.54
CA ALA A 333 49.52 -41.97 76.69
C ALA A 333 50.87 -41.93 77.42
N THR A 334 51.74 -40.98 77.08
CA THR A 334 53.01 -40.76 77.80
C THR A 334 52.77 -40.38 79.26
N LEU A 335 51.81 -39.50 79.54
CA LEU A 335 51.46 -39.13 80.91
C LEU A 335 50.98 -40.35 81.71
N GLN A 336 50.08 -41.15 81.16
CA GLN A 336 49.63 -42.40 81.81
C GLN A 336 50.79 -43.38 82.04
N ALA A 337 51.72 -43.50 81.09
CA ALA A 337 52.91 -44.33 81.26
C ALA A 337 53.77 -43.84 82.43
N THR A 338 54.05 -42.53 82.49
CA THR A 338 54.80 -41.94 83.61
C THR A 338 54.06 -42.04 84.95
N GLU A 339 52.72 -41.99 84.96
CA GLU A 339 51.92 -42.22 86.15
C GLU A 339 52.02 -43.68 86.63
N ARG A 340 51.98 -44.65 85.72
CA ARG A 340 52.20 -46.07 86.04
C ARG A 340 53.60 -46.30 86.60
N GLU A 341 54.64 -45.79 85.94
CA GLU A 341 56.03 -45.87 86.44
C GLU A 341 56.18 -45.24 87.84
N ARG A 342 55.53 -44.09 88.07
CA ARG A 342 55.52 -43.44 89.39
C ARG A 342 54.80 -44.30 90.44
N ASP A 343 53.69 -44.92 90.08
CA ASP A 343 52.91 -45.76 91.00
C ASP A 343 53.63 -47.10 91.27
N GLU A 344 54.33 -47.67 90.29
CA GLU A 344 55.27 -48.80 90.45
C GLU A 344 56.42 -48.42 91.39
N ALA A 345 57.10 -47.29 91.16
CA ALA A 345 58.17 -46.82 92.03
C ALA A 345 57.68 -46.55 93.47
N ARG A 346 56.42 -46.11 93.65
CA ARG A 346 55.79 -45.99 94.97
C ARG A 346 55.55 -47.34 95.62
N ALA A 347 55.13 -48.35 94.85
CA ALA A 347 54.95 -49.72 95.35
C ALA A 347 56.30 -50.31 95.79
N ASP A 348 57.35 -50.16 94.98
CA ASP A 348 58.71 -50.58 95.30
C ASP A 348 59.23 -49.88 96.56
N LEU A 349 58.99 -48.57 96.70
CA LEU A 349 59.34 -47.82 97.91
C LEU A 349 58.61 -48.35 99.14
N GLN A 350 57.31 -48.65 99.03
CA GLN A 350 56.54 -49.24 100.13
C GLN A 350 57.09 -50.62 100.53
N GLU A 351 57.50 -51.45 99.56
CA GLU A 351 58.10 -52.75 99.82
C GLU A 351 59.49 -52.62 100.45
N ALA A 352 60.31 -51.69 99.97
CA ALA A 352 61.58 -51.33 100.59
C ALA A 352 61.38 -50.86 102.05
N MET A 353 60.32 -50.08 102.33
CA MET A 353 59.97 -49.66 103.69
C MET A 353 59.51 -50.84 104.56
N ARG A 354 58.75 -51.80 104.02
CA ARG A 354 58.35 -53.02 104.73
C ARG A 354 59.56 -53.88 105.08
N THR A 355 60.45 -54.11 104.11
CA THR A 355 61.70 -54.88 104.32
C THR A 355 62.63 -54.19 105.32
N LEU A 356 62.82 -52.87 105.25
CA LEU A 356 63.54 -52.11 106.27
C LEU A 356 62.92 -52.23 107.65
N SER A 357 61.58 -52.19 107.74
CA SER A 357 60.87 -52.37 109.00
C SER A 357 61.08 -53.78 109.56
N ARG A 358 61.09 -54.79 108.70
CA ARG A 358 61.40 -56.19 109.05
C ARG A 358 62.83 -56.33 109.56
N LEU A 359 63.81 -55.81 108.82
CA LEU A 359 65.22 -55.80 109.21
C LEU A 359 65.45 -55.04 110.51
N LYS A 360 64.77 -53.90 110.75
CA LYS A 360 64.82 -53.20 112.05
C LYS A 360 64.22 -54.03 113.19
N LEU A 361 63.18 -54.81 112.91
CA LEU A 361 62.59 -55.73 113.88
C LEU A 361 63.57 -56.88 114.18
N GLU A 362 64.17 -57.47 113.15
CA GLU A 362 65.23 -58.49 113.25
C GLU A 362 66.45 -57.94 114.02
N GLN A 363 66.92 -56.73 113.72
CA GLN A 363 68.01 -56.06 114.44
C GLN A 363 67.65 -55.76 115.91
N ARG A 364 66.36 -55.49 116.21
CA ARG A 364 65.88 -55.38 117.60
C ARG A 364 65.78 -56.73 118.31
N LEU A 365 65.58 -57.82 117.57
CA LEU A 365 65.52 -59.18 118.10
C LEU A 365 66.93 -59.77 118.30
N GLU A 366 67.90 -59.42 117.44
CA GLU A 366 69.30 -59.83 117.54
C GLU A 366 70.12 -58.90 118.45
N GLY A 367 69.75 -57.63 118.56
CA GLY A 367 70.38 -56.64 119.44
C GLY A 367 69.79 -56.56 120.85
N ARG A 368 69.62 -57.71 121.52
CA ARG A 368 69.29 -57.76 122.95
C ARG A 368 70.56 -57.85 123.81
N GLU A 369 71.50 -56.94 123.57
CA GLU A 369 72.50 -56.53 124.56
C GLU A 369 72.70 -55.01 124.48
N MET A 370 72.44 -54.39 125.62
CA MET A 370 72.88 -53.08 126.11
C MET A 370 73.27 -51.99 125.10
N VAL A 371 72.65 -50.82 125.23
CA VAL A 371 73.25 -49.66 125.90
C VAL A 371 72.27 -48.49 125.83
N THR A 372 71.81 -48.07 127.02
CA THR A 372 71.16 -46.79 127.29
C THR A 372 72.17 -45.65 127.14
N ILE A 373 71.91 -44.68 126.25
CA ILE A 373 72.56 -43.36 126.26
C ILE A 373 71.46 -42.27 126.15
N PRO A 374 71.48 -41.21 126.99
CA PRO A 374 70.43 -40.19 127.06
C PRO A 374 70.55 -39.13 125.94
N PRO A 375 69.54 -38.26 125.77
CA PRO A 375 69.39 -37.41 124.60
C PRO A 375 70.22 -36.11 124.72
N PRO A 376 70.75 -35.56 123.60
CA PRO A 376 71.05 -34.16 123.53
C PRO A 376 69.84 -33.40 122.98
N ASN A 377 69.30 -32.54 123.83
CA ASN A 377 68.59 -31.33 123.44
C ASN A 377 69.39 -30.57 122.36
N GLY A 378 68.76 -30.18 121.26
CA GLY A 378 69.42 -29.35 120.24
C GLY A 378 68.54 -29.06 119.02
N ASP A 379 67.85 -27.92 119.08
CA ASP A 379 67.45 -27.06 117.96
C ASP A 379 66.66 -27.65 116.77
N ARG A 380 65.36 -27.73 117.00
CA ARG A 380 64.29 -27.97 116.03
C ARG A 380 63.93 -26.76 115.16
N GLN A 381 64.84 -25.81 114.90
CA GLN A 381 64.48 -24.52 114.27
C GLN A 381 65.20 -24.12 112.96
N SER A 382 66.11 -24.90 112.38
CA SER A 382 66.89 -24.44 111.21
C SER A 382 66.51 -25.03 109.84
N TRP A 383 65.75 -26.12 109.77
CA TRP A 383 65.48 -26.79 108.47
C TRP A 383 64.23 -26.32 107.71
N LEU A 384 63.27 -25.64 108.37
CA LEU A 384 62.07 -25.11 107.69
C LEU A 384 62.29 -23.79 106.94
N ARG A 385 63.51 -23.23 106.94
CA ARG A 385 63.82 -21.98 106.22
C ARG A 385 64.41 -22.16 104.80
N ARG A 386 64.65 -23.39 104.32
CA ARG A 386 65.19 -23.64 102.97
C ARG A 386 64.18 -24.11 101.91
N LEU A 387 62.92 -24.39 102.27
CA LEU A 387 61.89 -24.83 101.32
C LEU A 387 60.98 -23.71 100.76
N GLY A 388 61.19 -22.46 101.18
CA GLY A 388 60.31 -21.32 100.80
C GLY A 388 60.78 -20.42 99.65
N ARG A 389 61.90 -20.73 98.95
CA ARG A 389 62.47 -19.85 97.90
C ARG A 389 62.67 -20.52 96.54
N TRP A 390 61.80 -21.44 96.16
CA TRP A 390 61.82 -22.02 94.82
C TRP A 390 60.44 -22.13 94.14
N MET A 391 59.43 -21.41 94.65
CA MET A 391 58.08 -21.37 94.09
C MET A 391 57.58 -19.98 93.66
N THR A 392 58.45 -18.97 93.58
CA THR A 392 58.06 -17.63 93.08
C THR A 392 59.14 -17.02 92.20
N GLY A 393 59.22 -17.51 90.96
CA GLY A 393 60.15 -17.03 89.95
C GLY A 393 59.46 -16.74 88.61
N ARG A 394 58.90 -15.53 88.51
CA ARG A 394 58.65 -14.76 87.27
C ARG A 394 57.74 -15.35 86.20
N THR A 395 56.48 -14.96 86.32
CA THR A 395 55.72 -14.31 85.23
C THR A 395 56.53 -13.18 84.58
N SER A 396 56.77 -13.22 83.27
CA SER A 396 56.73 -12.07 82.32
C SER A 396 57.55 -12.35 81.05
N HIS A 397 57.01 -11.91 79.92
CA HIS A 397 57.54 -11.92 78.54
C HIS A 397 57.25 -13.17 77.71
N VAL A 398 56.26 -13.08 76.82
CA VAL A 398 56.52 -13.08 75.37
C VAL A 398 55.59 -12.08 74.70
N ASN A 399 56.20 -11.18 73.95
CA ASN A 399 55.59 -10.15 73.13
C ASN A 399 54.65 -10.74 72.08
N SER A 400 53.54 -10.04 71.91
CA SER A 400 52.69 -9.99 70.73
C SER A 400 53.50 -10.02 69.42
N ALA A 401 53.39 -11.13 68.68
CA ALA A 401 53.66 -11.17 67.26
C ALA A 401 52.31 -11.15 66.51
N ARG A 402 52.18 -10.18 65.61
CA ARG A 402 51.12 -10.04 64.60
C ARG A 402 50.90 -11.37 63.84
N PRO A 403 49.72 -11.50 63.21
CA PRO A 403 49.76 -11.67 61.77
C PRO A 403 48.89 -10.66 61.03
N TYR A 404 49.32 -10.38 59.80
CA TYR A 404 48.63 -9.65 58.74
C TYR A 404 47.28 -10.27 58.40
#